data_AF-A0A641AJF9-F1
#
_entry.id   AF-A0A641AJF9-F1
#
_cell.length_a   1.000
_cell.length_b   1.000
_cell.length_c   1.000
_cell.angle_alpha   90.00
_cell.angle_beta   90.00
_cell.angle_gamma   90.00
#
_symmetry.space_group_name_H-M   'P 1'
#
loop_
_entity.id
_entity.type
_entity.pdbx_description
1 polymer ?
#
loop_
_entity_poly.entity_id
_entity_poly.type
_entity_poly.pdbx_seq_one_letter_code
_entity_poly.pdbx_strand_id
1 'polypeptide(L)'
;MKKTLSAAFVVAALALTSACGGGGDRPTKAEVKTAITSKDSVFGSAIPEKSADCVAGVLVDSDVSDKTLKAIVDSDDDYKGSKDDEKALTSLTKEFAKCVTPS
;
A
#
# COMPACT_ATOMS: atom_id res chain seq x y z
N MET A 1 32.95 22.01 -39.58
CA MET A 1 31.69 22.59 -39.06
C MET A 1 31.06 21.60 -38.08
N LYS A 2 30.50 22.10 -36.96
CA LYS A 2 29.70 21.44 -35.89
C LYS A 2 30.32 20.23 -35.17
N LYS A 3 30.95 20.36 -33.98
CA LYS A 3 30.39 20.60 -32.62
C LYS A 3 29.16 19.73 -32.31
N THR A 4 29.26 18.81 -31.35
CA THR A 4 28.51 18.84 -30.07
C THR A 4 28.94 17.70 -29.14
N LEU A 5 29.41 18.10 -27.96
CA LEU A 5 29.50 17.30 -26.74
C LEU A 5 28.09 16.94 -26.26
N SER A 6 27.87 15.73 -25.77
CA SER A 6 26.71 15.36 -24.94
C SER A 6 27.20 14.26 -24.00
N ALA A 7 27.70 14.65 -22.83
CA ALA A 7 26.93 14.87 -21.60
C ALA A 7 26.42 13.56 -21.01
N ALA A 8 27.07 13.18 -19.91
CA ALA A 8 26.76 12.03 -19.08
C ALA A 8 25.31 12.06 -18.57
N PHE A 9 24.66 10.91 -18.57
CA PHE A 9 23.58 10.62 -17.65
C PHE A 9 23.99 9.41 -16.82
N VAL A 10 24.52 9.70 -15.64
CA VAL A 10 24.66 8.77 -14.53
C VAL A 10 23.23 8.40 -14.13
N VAL A 11 22.76 7.22 -14.55
CA VAL A 11 21.51 6.66 -14.03
C VAL A 11 21.80 6.29 -12.58
N ALA A 12 21.37 7.17 -11.69
CA ALA A 12 21.44 6.98 -10.26
C ALA A 12 20.71 5.68 -9.90
N ALA A 13 21.50 4.68 -9.52
CA ALA A 13 21.04 3.57 -8.70
C ALA A 13 20.63 4.13 -7.33
N LEU A 14 19.39 4.63 -7.23
CA LEU A 14 18.71 4.85 -5.97
C LEU A 14 18.20 3.50 -5.45
N ALA A 15 19.15 2.60 -5.21
CA ALA A 15 19.00 1.52 -4.25
C ALA A 15 19.05 2.18 -2.86
N LEU A 16 17.93 2.78 -2.46
CA LEU A 16 17.73 3.23 -1.09
C LEU A 16 17.54 1.97 -0.23
N THR A 17 18.64 1.54 0.33
CA THR A 17 18.72 0.68 1.50
C THR A 17 17.93 1.30 2.66
N SER A 18 16.66 0.94 2.79
CA SER A 18 15.96 0.97 4.08
C SER A 18 16.11 -0.39 4.75
N ALA A 19 17.31 -0.62 5.28
CA ALA A 19 17.55 -1.67 6.25
C ALA A 19 17.36 -1.08 7.65
N CYS A 20 16.31 -1.49 8.38
CA CYS A 20 16.38 -1.89 9.80
C CYS A 20 14.98 -2.30 10.30
N GLY A 21 14.74 -3.61 10.49
CA GLY A 21 13.60 -4.08 11.29
C GLY A 21 12.80 -5.27 10.76
N GLY A 22 13.45 -6.37 10.35
CA GLY A 22 12.81 -7.70 10.36
C GLY A 22 11.97 -8.06 9.13
N GLY A 23 12.66 -8.62 8.13
CA GLY A 23 12.17 -9.57 7.12
C GLY A 23 10.69 -9.62 6.73
N GLY A 24 10.42 -9.26 5.47
CA GLY A 24 9.39 -9.89 4.64
C GLY A 24 8.38 -8.91 4.06
N ASP A 25 8.60 -8.45 2.82
CA ASP A 25 7.59 -8.10 1.81
C ASP A 25 6.32 -7.32 2.24
N ARG A 26 6.34 -6.54 3.34
CA ARG A 26 5.20 -5.71 3.73
C ARG A 26 4.97 -4.65 2.66
N PRO A 27 3.80 -4.60 2.02
CA PRO A 27 3.52 -3.58 1.03
C PRO A 27 3.55 -2.17 1.62
N THR A 28 4.03 -1.24 0.82
CA THR A 28 4.07 0.18 1.19
C THR A 28 2.68 0.80 1.15
N LYS A 29 2.52 1.92 1.86
CA LYS A 29 1.28 2.72 1.81
C LYS A 29 0.88 3.09 0.38
N ALA A 30 1.86 3.40 -0.48
CA ALA A 30 1.61 3.75 -1.87
C ALA A 30 1.05 2.55 -2.67
N GLU A 31 1.62 1.37 -2.51
CA GLU A 31 1.15 0.14 -3.17
C GLU A 31 -0.26 -0.23 -2.72
N VAL A 32 -0.51 -0.21 -1.41
CA VAL A 32 -1.85 -0.46 -0.86
C VAL A 32 -2.84 0.59 -1.38
N LYS A 33 -2.47 1.88 -1.39
CA LYS A 33 -3.31 2.95 -1.92
C LYS A 33 -3.71 2.69 -3.39
N THR A 34 -2.74 2.35 -4.23
CA THR A 34 -2.99 2.07 -5.65
C THR A 34 -3.94 0.88 -5.83
N ALA A 35 -3.78 -0.17 -5.04
CA ALA A 35 -4.65 -1.34 -5.13
C ALA A 35 -6.08 -1.04 -4.69
N ILE A 36 -6.26 -0.32 -3.57
CA ILE A 36 -7.60 -0.01 -3.05
C ILE A 36 -8.36 1.03 -3.88
N THR A 37 -7.68 1.86 -4.67
CA THR A 37 -8.31 2.79 -5.62
C THR A 37 -8.58 2.14 -6.99
N SER A 38 -8.07 0.94 -7.22
CA SER A 38 -8.35 0.18 -8.45
C SER A 38 -9.80 -0.28 -8.50
N LYS A 39 -10.33 -0.45 -9.72
CA LYS A 39 -11.64 -1.05 -9.95
C LYS A 39 -11.69 -2.52 -9.55
N ASP A 40 -10.53 -3.18 -9.57
CA ASP A 40 -10.33 -4.58 -9.21
C ASP A 40 -9.94 -4.73 -7.73
N SER A 41 -10.28 -3.73 -6.91
CA SER A 41 -10.03 -3.76 -5.47
C SER A 41 -10.77 -4.93 -4.80
N VAL A 42 -10.08 -5.65 -3.92
CA VAL A 42 -10.65 -6.74 -3.10
C VAL A 42 -11.82 -6.31 -2.21
N PHE A 43 -11.99 -4.99 -1.99
CA PHE A 43 -13.10 -4.43 -1.24
C PHE A 43 -14.41 -4.34 -2.04
N GLY A 44 -14.44 -4.90 -3.25
CA GLY A 44 -15.62 -4.93 -4.13
C GLY A 44 -15.96 -3.60 -4.78
N SER A 45 -15.29 -2.51 -4.37
CA SER A 45 -15.40 -1.19 -4.99
C SER A 45 -14.11 -0.40 -4.79
N ALA A 46 -13.84 0.49 -5.74
CA ALA A 46 -12.73 1.43 -5.65
C ALA A 46 -12.96 2.42 -4.50
N ILE A 47 -12.02 2.48 -3.58
CA ILE A 47 -12.01 3.49 -2.52
C ILE A 47 -11.67 4.85 -3.16
N PRO A 48 -12.44 5.92 -2.91
CA PRO A 48 -12.14 7.24 -3.47
C PRO A 48 -10.75 7.75 -3.05
N GLU A 49 -10.00 8.33 -3.98
CA GLU A 49 -8.65 8.89 -3.76
C GLU A 49 -8.54 9.78 -2.51
N LYS A 50 -9.59 10.57 -2.22
CA LYS A 50 -9.68 11.47 -1.06
C LYS A 50 -9.57 10.76 0.29
N SER A 51 -9.99 9.49 0.36
CA SER A 51 -9.97 8.67 1.58
C SER A 51 -8.94 7.55 1.50
N ALA A 52 -8.50 7.18 0.29
CA ALA A 52 -7.56 6.10 0.06
C ALA A 52 -6.20 6.30 0.73
N ASP A 53 -5.68 7.52 0.77
CA ASP A 53 -4.41 7.78 1.47
C ASP A 53 -4.52 7.49 2.97
N CYS A 54 -5.61 7.91 3.62
CA CYS A 54 -5.85 7.61 5.03
C CYS A 54 -6.06 6.11 5.26
N VAL A 55 -6.90 5.46 4.45
CA VAL A 55 -7.19 4.02 4.58
C VAL A 55 -5.94 3.17 4.37
N ALA A 56 -5.13 3.48 3.36
CA ALA A 56 -3.87 2.77 3.11
C ALA A 56 -2.88 2.95 4.26
N GLY A 57 -2.83 4.15 4.86
CA GLY A 57 -2.03 4.39 6.07
C GLY A 57 -2.48 3.52 7.23
N VAL A 58 -3.79 3.52 7.53
CA VAL A 58 -4.38 2.69 8.58
C VAL A 58 -4.06 1.20 8.39
N LEU A 59 -4.11 0.68 7.17
CA LEU A 59 -3.79 -0.71 6.87
C LEU A 59 -2.31 -1.03 7.10
N VAL A 60 -1.40 -0.21 6.55
CA VAL A 60 0.04 -0.45 6.66
C VAL A 60 0.53 -0.29 8.10
N ASP A 61 -0.05 0.64 8.86
CA ASP A 61 0.31 0.90 10.26
C ASP A 61 -0.37 -0.07 11.26
N SER A 62 -1.28 -0.93 10.79
CA SER A 62 -2.02 -1.87 11.64
C SER A 62 -1.29 -3.19 11.90
N ASP A 63 -1.85 -3.98 12.82
CA ASP A 63 -1.43 -5.36 13.10
C ASP A 63 -1.84 -6.37 12.02
N VAL A 64 -2.44 -5.93 10.90
CA VAL A 64 -2.70 -6.81 9.75
C VAL A 64 -1.38 -7.33 9.20
N SER A 65 -1.29 -8.63 8.96
CA SER A 65 -0.07 -9.27 8.48
C SER A 65 0.33 -8.84 7.07
N ASP A 66 1.62 -8.95 6.78
CA ASP A 66 2.20 -8.62 5.47
C ASP A 66 1.57 -9.43 4.33
N LYS A 67 1.21 -10.69 4.60
CA LYS A 67 0.52 -11.57 3.64
C LYS A 67 -0.86 -11.05 3.28
N THR A 68 -1.61 -10.56 4.26
CA THR A 68 -2.94 -10.00 4.04
C THR A 68 -2.86 -8.67 3.29
N LEU A 69 -1.89 -7.81 3.63
CA LEU A 69 -1.65 -6.61 2.85
C LEU A 69 -1.23 -6.93 1.41
N LYS A 70 -0.42 -7.97 1.23
CA LYS A 70 0.02 -8.42 -0.09
C LYS A 70 -1.15 -8.95 -0.92
N ALA A 71 -2.07 -9.71 -0.32
CA ALA A 71 -3.31 -10.13 -0.97
C ALA A 71 -4.18 -8.94 -1.41
N ILE A 72 -4.25 -7.87 -0.60
CA ILE A 72 -4.93 -6.62 -0.99
C ILE A 72 -4.26 -5.99 -2.21
N VAL A 73 -2.93 -5.95 -2.23
CA VAL A 73 -2.16 -5.36 -3.34
C VAL A 73 -2.25 -6.19 -4.62
N ASP A 74 -2.21 -7.51 -4.49
CA ASP A 74 -2.28 -8.45 -5.59
C ASP A 74 -3.72 -8.68 -6.09
N SER A 75 -4.71 -8.03 -5.47
CA SER A 75 -6.14 -8.24 -5.73
C SER A 75 -6.58 -9.71 -5.60
N ASP A 76 -6.00 -10.45 -4.66
CA ASP A 76 -6.27 -11.87 -4.42
C ASP A 76 -7.53 -12.05 -3.55
N ASP A 77 -8.66 -12.30 -4.20
CA ASP A 77 -9.97 -12.54 -3.58
C ASP A 77 -10.13 -13.97 -3.02
N ASP A 78 -9.27 -14.90 -3.45
CA ASP A 78 -9.22 -16.28 -2.94
C ASP A 78 -8.42 -16.39 -1.63
N TYR A 79 -7.63 -15.37 -1.30
CA TYR A 79 -6.82 -15.34 -0.08
C TYR A 79 -7.69 -15.39 1.18
N LYS A 80 -7.42 -16.40 2.01
CA LYS A 80 -8.05 -16.55 3.32
C LYS A 80 -7.11 -16.06 4.40
N GLY A 81 -7.39 -14.85 4.89
CA GLY A 81 -6.68 -14.26 6.02
C GLY A 81 -6.75 -15.12 7.27
N SER A 82 -5.78 -14.91 8.17
CA SER A 82 -5.81 -15.56 9.48
C SER A 82 -6.91 -14.97 10.37
N LYS A 83 -7.27 -15.68 11.45
CA LYS A 83 -8.21 -15.15 12.46
C LYS A 83 -7.68 -13.89 13.14
N ASP A 84 -6.36 -13.71 13.19
CA ASP A 84 -5.75 -12.54 13.81
C ASP A 84 -5.83 -11.33 12.85
N ASP A 85 -5.65 -11.55 11.55
CA ASP A 85 -5.89 -10.51 10.54
C ASP A 85 -7.35 -10.04 10.52
N GLU A 86 -8.30 -10.98 10.63
CA GLU A 86 -9.73 -10.66 10.69
C GLU A 86 -10.05 -9.76 11.90
N LYS A 87 -9.49 -10.08 13.07
CA LYS A 87 -9.63 -9.25 14.27
C LYS A 87 -8.96 -7.90 14.10
N ALA A 88 -7.75 -7.86 13.53
CA ALA A 88 -7.03 -6.63 13.26
C ALA A 88 -7.88 -5.73 12.36
N LEU A 89 -8.33 -6.22 11.19
CA LEU A 89 -9.21 -5.50 10.27
C LEU A 89 -10.50 -5.00 10.95
N THR A 90 -11.14 -5.85 11.76
CA THR A 90 -12.35 -5.46 12.50
C THR A 90 -12.08 -4.30 13.48
N SER A 91 -10.93 -4.31 14.16
CA SER A 91 -10.54 -3.25 15.10
C SER A 91 -10.29 -1.90 14.41
N LEU A 92 -9.91 -1.91 13.14
CA LEU A 92 -9.65 -0.70 12.34
C LEU A 92 -10.92 0.02 11.89
N THR A 93 -12.11 -0.55 12.08
CA THR A 93 -13.40 0.05 11.67
C THR A 93 -13.53 1.52 12.11
N LYS A 94 -13.11 1.83 13.34
CA LYS A 94 -13.15 3.20 13.88
C LYS A 94 -12.15 4.13 13.18
N GLU A 95 -10.97 3.64 12.84
CA GLU A 95 -9.95 4.40 12.12
C GLU A 95 -10.37 4.63 10.65
N PHE A 96 -10.96 3.62 10.01
CA PHE A 96 -11.56 3.78 8.68
C PHE A 96 -12.70 4.81 8.67
N ALA A 97 -13.54 4.83 9.70
CA ALA A 97 -14.59 5.85 9.82
C ALA A 97 -13.99 7.27 9.83
N LYS A 98 -12.88 7.49 10.55
CA LYS A 98 -12.18 8.79 10.55
C LYS A 98 -11.70 9.20 9.16
N CYS A 99 -11.32 8.24 8.31
CA CYS A 99 -10.88 8.52 6.93
C CYS A 99 -11.97 9.01 5.97
N VAL A 100 -13.25 8.81 6.30
CA VAL A 100 -14.39 9.18 5.44
C VAL A 100 -15.23 10.32 6.01
N THR A 101 -15.07 10.65 7.30
CA THR A 101 -15.65 11.87 7.88
C THR A 101 -14.92 13.11 7.36
N PRO A 102 -15.63 14.12 6.81
CA PRO A 102 -15.02 15.42 6.56
C PRO A 102 -14.53 15.99 7.90
N SER A 103 -13.24 16.34 7.96
CA SER A 103 -12.66 17.09 9.08
C SER A 103 -13.22 18.51 9.14
#